data_AF-A0A2T1NB32-F1
#
_entry.id   AF-A0A2T1NB32-F1
#
_cell.length_a   1.000
_cell.length_b   1.000
_cell.length_c   1.000
_cell.angle_alpha   90.00
_cell.angle_beta   90.00
_cell.angle_gamma   90.00
#
_symmetry.space_group_name_H-M   'P 1'
#
loop_
_entity.id
_entity.type
_entity.pdbx_description
1 polymer ?
#
loop_
_entity_poly.entity_id
_entity_poly.type
_entity_poly.pdbx_seq_one_letter_code
_entity_poly.pdbx_strand_id
1 'polypeptide(L)'
;MIIFNYIFFSIYKSISITNNWWPKKSTISAITVLLYFNLLTIVAFLNEEILKTKILFFFIFIITFVLPHFYYYKKGRLEEIIEKFEEINRKKLFKYDLLVLTYVCASVYLFFYSLNVGNEIPFILISIILITSLYSYLKIVRFD
;
A
#
# COMPACT_ATOMS: atom_id res chain seq x y z
N MET A 1 -11.44 -4.19 -10.05
CA MET A 1 -11.25 -2.74 -9.78
C MET A 1 -11.76 -2.29 -8.42
N ILE A 2 -12.92 -2.77 -7.93
CA ILE A 2 -13.46 -2.38 -6.62
C ILE A 2 -12.47 -2.64 -5.47
N ILE A 3 -11.81 -3.80 -5.46
CA ILE A 3 -10.80 -4.16 -4.43
C ILE A 3 -9.61 -3.20 -4.44
N PHE A 4 -9.04 -2.89 -5.61
CA PHE A 4 -7.93 -1.92 -5.73
C PHE A 4 -8.33 -0.51 -5.28
N ASN A 5 -9.55 -0.09 -5.58
CA ASN A 5 -10.06 1.20 -5.12
C ASN A 5 -10.27 1.20 -3.60
N TYR A 6 -10.69 0.07 -3.01
CA TYR A 6 -10.80 -0.08 -1.57
C TYR A 6 -9.43 -0.07 -0.87
N ILE A 7 -8.44 -0.80 -1.41
CA ILE A 7 -7.05 -0.75 -0.90
C ILE A 7 -6.54 0.69 -0.92
N PHE A 8 -6.77 1.40 -2.02
CA PHE A 8 -6.45 2.83 -2.11
C PHE A 8 -7.13 3.64 -1.02
N PHE A 9 -8.44 3.50 -0.87
CA PHE A 9 -9.21 4.25 0.11
C PHE A 9 -8.74 3.98 1.55
N SER A 10 -8.51 2.72 1.89
CA SER A 10 -8.08 2.31 3.23
C SER A 10 -6.70 2.89 3.57
N ILE A 11 -5.74 2.81 2.63
CA ILE A 11 -4.41 3.43 2.80
C ILE A 11 -4.52 4.96 2.83
N TYR A 12 -5.32 5.55 1.94
CA TYR A 12 -5.56 6.99 1.89
C TYR A 12 -6.06 7.54 3.22
N LYS A 13 -7.01 6.85 3.85
CA LYS A 13 -7.56 7.25 5.14
C LYS A 13 -6.51 7.27 6.25
N SER A 14 -5.58 6.31 6.24
CA SER A 14 -4.46 6.33 7.18
C SER A 14 -3.55 7.52 6.91
N ILE A 15 -3.16 7.70 5.65
CA ILE A 15 -2.21 8.73 5.23
C ILE A 15 -2.78 10.14 5.37
N SER A 16 -4.07 10.36 5.12
CA SER A 16 -4.71 11.68 5.23
C SER A 16 -4.73 12.23 6.65
N ILE A 17 -4.51 11.38 7.65
CA ILE A 17 -4.41 11.77 9.05
C ILE A 17 -2.97 12.01 9.48
N THR A 18 -2.02 11.23 8.96
CA THR A 18 -0.59 11.35 9.32
C THR A 18 0.18 12.32 8.41
N ASN A 19 -0.33 12.59 7.20
CA ASN A 19 0.24 13.51 6.22
C ASN A 19 -0.87 14.35 5.55
N ASN A 20 -1.06 15.56 6.06
CA ASN A 20 -2.10 16.46 5.56
C ASN A 20 -1.69 17.23 4.29
N TRP A 21 -0.41 17.24 3.92
CA TRP A 21 0.06 18.10 2.82
C TRP A 21 -0.39 17.55 1.47
N TRP A 22 0.00 16.31 1.13
CA TRP A 22 -0.34 15.68 -0.16
C TRP A 22 -0.82 14.24 -0.02
N PRO A 23 -1.94 14.00 0.69
CA PRO A 23 -2.36 12.65 1.07
C PRO A 23 -2.66 11.73 -0.13
N LYS A 24 -3.28 12.28 -1.18
CA LYS A 24 -3.56 11.54 -2.43
C LYS A 24 -2.28 11.04 -3.11
N LYS A 25 -1.28 11.93 -3.26
CA LYS A 25 0.00 11.58 -3.88
C LYS A 25 0.77 10.56 -3.05
N SER A 26 0.85 10.76 -1.74
CA SER A 26 1.50 9.82 -0.82
C SER A 26 0.83 8.44 -0.83
N THR A 27 -0.49 8.37 -1.00
CA THR A 27 -1.20 7.10 -1.16
C THR A 27 -0.80 6.38 -2.43
N ILE A 28 -0.73 7.08 -3.57
CA ILE A 28 -0.28 6.50 -4.83
C ILE A 28 1.16 5.99 -4.71
N SER A 29 2.04 6.75 -4.06
CA SER A 29 3.41 6.31 -3.78
C SER A 29 3.45 5.06 -2.90
N ALA A 30 2.66 4.98 -1.84
CA ALA A 30 2.59 3.81 -0.97
C ALA A 30 2.12 2.56 -1.73
N ILE A 31 1.07 2.68 -2.56
CA ILE A 31 0.60 1.58 -3.42
C ILE A 31 1.67 1.17 -4.44
N THR A 32 2.38 2.15 -5.01
CA THR A 32 3.47 1.91 -5.95
C THR A 32 4.58 1.07 -5.30
N VAL A 33 5.00 1.44 -4.08
CA VAL A 33 6.00 0.69 -3.32
C VAL A 33 5.49 -0.72 -2.97
N LEU A 34 4.22 -0.86 -2.57
CA LEU A 34 3.61 -2.16 -2.27
C LEU A 34 3.59 -3.08 -3.50
N LEU A 35 3.18 -2.57 -4.65
CA LEU A 35 3.19 -3.32 -5.91
C LEU A 35 4.61 -3.72 -6.30
N TYR A 36 5.57 -2.82 -6.10
CA TYR A 36 6.98 -3.08 -6.34
C TYR A 36 7.52 -4.21 -5.45
N PHE A 37 7.26 -4.15 -4.14
CA PHE A 37 7.63 -5.21 -3.20
C PHE A 37 7.03 -6.55 -3.60
N ASN A 38 5.73 -6.58 -3.92
CA ASN A 38 5.06 -7.82 -4.31
C ASN A 38 5.61 -8.42 -5.61
N LEU A 39 5.85 -7.60 -6.64
CA LEU A 39 6.41 -8.11 -7.90
C LEU A 39 7.85 -8.61 -7.72
N LEU A 40 8.69 -7.89 -6.98
CA LEU A 40 10.05 -8.36 -6.68
C LEU A 40 10.02 -9.67 -5.88
N THR A 41 9.12 -9.77 -4.90
CA THR A 41 8.93 -11.00 -4.11
C THR A 41 8.56 -12.18 -5.01
N ILE A 42 7.59 -12.00 -5.92
CA ILE A 42 7.19 -13.06 -6.87
C ILE A 42 8.37 -13.48 -7.74
N VAL A 43 9.14 -12.52 -8.27
CA VAL A 43 10.30 -12.82 -9.11
C VAL A 43 11.38 -13.54 -8.31
N ALA A 44 11.63 -13.14 -7.06
CA ALA A 44 12.60 -13.80 -6.17
C ALA A 44 12.22 -15.25 -5.91
N PHE A 45 10.94 -15.52 -5.63
CA PHE A 45 10.45 -16.89 -5.43
C PHE A 45 10.53 -17.76 -6.69
N LEU A 46 10.33 -17.17 -7.88
CA LEU A 46 10.41 -17.92 -9.14
C LEU A 46 11.84 -18.26 -9.50
N ASN A 47 12.75 -17.29 -9.43
CA ASN A 47 14.19 -17.47 -9.61
C ASN A 47 14.96 -16.19 -9.23
N GLU A 48 15.80 -16.25 -8.20
CA GLU A 48 16.63 -15.12 -7.78
C GLU A 48 17.62 -14.63 -8.83
N GLU A 49 18.09 -15.49 -9.75
CA GLU A 49 18.99 -15.08 -10.82
C GLU A 49 18.31 -14.13 -11.81
N ILE A 50 17.00 -14.25 -11.95
CA ILE A 50 16.20 -13.40 -12.83
C ILE A 50 16.22 -11.94 -12.33
N LEU A 51 16.28 -11.70 -11.01
CA LEU A 51 16.43 -10.34 -10.45
C LEU A 51 17.74 -9.67 -10.86
N LYS A 52 18.80 -10.43 -11.14
CA LYS A 52 20.10 -9.89 -11.58
C LYS A 52 20.05 -9.37 -13.02
N THR A 53 18.99 -9.68 -13.76
CA THR A 53 18.79 -9.20 -15.13
C THR A 53 18.33 -7.74 -15.12
N LYS A 54 19.24 -6.82 -15.43
CA LYS A 54 18.97 -5.35 -15.47
C LYS A 54 17.72 -4.99 -16.28
N ILE A 55 17.48 -5.68 -17.39
CA ILE A 55 16.35 -5.44 -18.29
C ILE A 55 15.02 -5.75 -17.58
N LEU A 56 14.91 -6.91 -16.94
CA LEU A 56 13.67 -7.26 -16.25
C LEU A 56 13.43 -6.36 -15.05
N PHE A 57 14.47 -6.06 -14.28
CA PHE A 57 14.36 -5.12 -13.15
C PHE A 57 13.83 -3.75 -13.60
N PHE A 58 14.30 -3.26 -14.75
CA PHE A 58 13.79 -2.03 -15.37
C PHE A 58 12.31 -2.14 -15.78
N PHE A 59 11.88 -3.26 -16.35
CA PHE A 59 10.47 -3.49 -16.66
C PHE A 59 9.58 -3.55 -15.41
N ILE A 60 10.02 -4.21 -14.34
CA ILE A 60 9.31 -4.25 -13.05
C ILE A 60 9.14 -2.82 -12.51
N PHE A 61 10.21 -2.02 -12.55
CA PHE A 61 10.15 -0.62 -12.18
C PHE A 61 9.12 0.16 -13.02
N ILE A 62 9.16 0.05 -14.35
CA ILE A 62 8.17 0.72 -15.21
C ILE A 62 6.74 0.29 -14.89
N ILE A 63 6.47 -1.01 -14.80
CA ILE A 63 5.13 -1.56 -14.57
C ILE A 63 4.57 -1.04 -13.24
N THR A 64 5.39 -1.04 -12.19
CA THR A 64 4.97 -0.65 -10.84
C THR A 64 4.87 0.86 -10.67
N PHE A 65 5.68 1.66 -11.38
CA PHE A 65 5.63 3.10 -11.28
C PHE A 65 4.62 3.72 -12.24
N VAL A 66 4.64 3.33 -13.51
CA VAL A 66 3.82 3.95 -14.56
C VAL A 66 2.35 3.55 -14.46
N LEU A 67 2.03 2.26 -14.27
CA LEU A 67 0.63 1.81 -14.29
C LEU A 67 -0.22 2.41 -13.15
N PRO A 68 0.23 2.42 -11.89
CA PRO A 68 -0.57 3.01 -10.81
C PRO A 68 -0.73 4.51 -10.99
N HIS A 69 0.33 5.21 -11.40
CA HIS A 69 0.26 6.64 -11.66
C HIS A 69 -0.73 6.93 -12.81
N PHE A 70 -0.64 6.22 -13.93
CA PHE A 70 -1.56 6.39 -15.04
C PHE A 70 -3.02 6.10 -14.65
N TYR A 71 -3.23 5.01 -13.90
CA TYR A 71 -4.56 4.62 -13.42
C TYR A 71 -5.18 5.68 -12.51
N TYR A 72 -4.44 6.14 -11.50
CA TYR A 72 -4.92 7.05 -10.47
C TYR A 72 -4.94 8.52 -10.89
N TYR A 73 -4.03 8.98 -11.76
CA TYR A 73 -4.04 10.36 -12.28
C TYR A 73 -5.05 10.59 -13.40
N LYS A 74 -5.86 9.59 -13.78
CA LYS A 74 -7.01 9.84 -14.65
C LYS A 74 -7.95 10.85 -13.97
N LYS A 75 -8.22 11.97 -14.66
CA LYS A 75 -8.97 13.13 -14.13
C LYS A 75 -10.26 12.69 -13.40
N GLY A 76 -10.43 13.16 -12.16
CA GLY A 76 -11.63 12.94 -11.32
C GLY A 76 -11.69 11.59 -10.60
N ARG A 77 -10.81 10.63 -10.94
CA ARG A 77 -10.91 9.26 -10.44
C ARG A 77 -10.62 9.13 -8.94
N LEU A 78 -9.68 9.92 -8.41
CA LEU A 78 -9.29 9.84 -7.00
C LEU A 78 -10.43 10.33 -6.11
N GLU A 79 -11.05 11.43 -6.53
CA GLU A 79 -12.21 12.03 -5.90
C GLU A 79 -13.37 11.04 -5.90
N GLU A 80 -13.71 10.46 -7.06
CA GLU A 80 -14.76 9.44 -7.19
C GLU A 80 -14.54 8.24 -6.26
N ILE A 81 -13.29 7.77 -6.10
CA ILE A 81 -12.98 6.65 -5.20
C ILE A 81 -13.21 7.05 -3.75
N ILE A 82 -12.73 8.22 -3.34
CA ILE A 82 -12.84 8.69 -1.95
C ILE A 82 -14.31 8.87 -1.59
N GLU A 83 -15.07 9.63 -2.38
CA GLU A 83 -16.50 9.89 -2.16
C GLU A 83 -17.30 8.59 -2.06
N LYS A 84 -17.06 7.65 -3.01
CA LYS A 84 -17.77 6.37 -3.05
C LYS A 84 -17.64 5.53 -1.78
N PHE A 85 -16.47 5.54 -1.14
CA PHE A 85 -16.22 4.71 0.04
C PHE A 85 -16.42 5.47 1.36
N GLU A 86 -16.43 6.80 1.33
CA GLU A 86 -16.71 7.64 2.49
C GLU A 86 -18.19 7.57 2.92
N GLU A 87 -19.12 7.39 1.97
CA GLU A 87 -20.55 7.19 2.24
C GLU A 87 -20.89 5.84 2.88
N ILE A 88 -19.98 4.86 2.84
CA ILE A 88 -20.23 3.50 3.33
C ILE A 88 -19.98 3.42 4.85
N ASN A 89 -20.95 2.87 5.58
CA ASN A 89 -20.95 2.81 7.05
C ASN A 89 -19.63 2.25 7.65
N ARG A 90 -18.91 3.11 8.38
CA ARG A 90 -17.55 2.86 8.91
C ARG A 90 -17.37 1.57 9.69
N LYS A 91 -18.33 1.17 10.54
CA LYS A 91 -18.20 -0.05 11.35
C LYS A 91 -18.16 -1.32 10.50
N LYS A 92 -18.78 -1.31 9.32
CA LYS A 92 -18.73 -2.45 8.38
C LYS A 92 -17.37 -2.53 7.67
N LEU A 93 -16.68 -1.40 7.50
CA LEU A 93 -15.41 -1.34 6.76
C LEU A 93 -14.19 -1.74 7.61
N PHE A 94 -14.27 -1.66 8.94
CA PHE A 94 -13.12 -1.96 9.81
C PHE A 94 -12.48 -3.34 9.57
N LYS A 95 -13.29 -4.38 9.31
CA LYS A 95 -12.77 -5.72 9.00
C LYS A 95 -11.95 -5.72 7.71
N TYR A 96 -12.38 -4.97 6.71
CA TYR A 96 -11.67 -4.85 5.44
C TYR A 96 -10.43 -3.97 5.59
N ASP A 97 -10.45 -2.95 6.43
CA ASP A 97 -9.26 -2.17 6.79
C ASP A 97 -8.20 -3.03 7.47
N LEU A 98 -8.60 -3.92 8.38
CA LEU A 98 -7.68 -4.88 9.01
C LEU A 98 -7.07 -5.86 7.99
N LEU A 99 -7.84 -6.30 6.99
CA LEU A 99 -7.33 -7.13 5.90
C LEU A 99 -6.32 -6.37 5.04
N VAL A 100 -6.57 -5.10 4.72
CA VAL A 100 -5.61 -4.25 3.99
C VAL A 100 -4.34 -4.05 4.81
N LEU A 101 -4.45 -3.77 6.11
CA LEU A 101 -3.31 -3.62 7.00
C LEU A 101 -2.47 -4.92 7.07
N THR A 102 -3.14 -6.05 7.23
CA THR A 102 -2.48 -7.37 7.24
C THR A 102 -1.77 -7.63 5.92
N TYR A 103 -2.41 -7.31 4.78
CA TYR A 103 -1.81 -7.40 3.45
C TYR A 103 -0.55 -6.54 3.34
N VAL A 104 -0.60 -5.27 3.79
CA VAL A 104 0.55 -4.37 3.78
C VAL A 104 1.70 -4.94 4.61
N CYS A 105 1.43 -5.40 5.83
CA CYS A 105 2.44 -6.00 6.69
C CYS A 105 3.03 -7.29 6.09
N ALA A 106 2.20 -8.15 5.52
CA ALA A 106 2.64 -9.37 4.85
C ALA A 106 3.51 -9.07 3.62
N SER A 107 3.13 -8.09 2.80
CA SER A 107 3.92 -7.64 1.65
C SER A 107 5.30 -7.16 2.06
N VAL A 108 5.41 -6.37 3.13
CA VAL A 108 6.70 -5.93 3.67
C VAL A 108 7.50 -7.12 4.17
N TYR A 109 6.91 -7.98 5.00
CA TYR A 109 7.60 -9.14 5.56
C TYR A 109 8.15 -10.07 4.47
N LEU A 110 7.29 -10.48 3.53
CA LEU A 110 7.65 -11.41 2.46
C LEU A 110 8.73 -10.83 1.54
N PHE A 111 8.70 -9.53 1.27
CA PHE A 111 9.74 -8.88 0.49
C PHE A 111 11.11 -9.00 1.15
N PHE A 112 11.25 -8.60 2.41
CA PHE A 112 12.53 -8.70 3.12
C PHE A 112 12.96 -10.16 3.35
N TYR A 113 12.01 -11.04 3.63
CA TYR A 113 12.24 -12.47 3.73
C TYR A 113 12.80 -13.04 2.41
N SER A 114 12.21 -12.67 1.27
CA SER A 114 12.68 -13.10 -0.06
C SER A 114 14.08 -12.59 -0.42
N LEU A 115 14.52 -11.52 0.22
CA LEU A 115 15.87 -10.97 0.06
C LEU A 115 16.87 -11.54 1.08
N ASN A 116 16.46 -12.51 1.91
CA ASN A 116 17.25 -13.04 3.02
C ASN A 116 17.79 -11.95 3.96
N VAL A 117 17.04 -10.86 4.11
CA VAL A 117 17.34 -9.81 5.09
C VAL A 117 16.88 -10.30 6.46
N GLY A 118 17.70 -10.10 7.50
CA GLY A 118 17.36 -10.45 8.88
C GLY A 118 16.00 -9.87 9.30
N ASN A 119 15.35 -10.51 10.28
CA ASN A 119 13.98 -10.17 10.70
C ASN A 119 13.87 -8.80 11.38
N GLU A 120 14.98 -8.18 11.80
CA GLU A 120 14.97 -6.91 12.53
C GLU A 120 14.36 -5.78 11.69
N ILE A 121 14.80 -5.66 10.43
CA ILE A 121 14.37 -4.61 9.50
C ILE A 121 12.86 -4.69 9.19
N PRO A 122 12.29 -5.83 8.72
CA PRO A 122 10.87 -5.91 8.45
C PRO A 122 10.02 -5.69 9.72
N PHE A 123 10.47 -6.14 10.89
CA PHE A 123 9.72 -5.91 12.14
C PHE A 123 9.69 -4.44 12.56
N ILE A 124 10.78 -3.69 12.38
CA ILE A 124 10.79 -2.24 12.63
C ILE A 124 9.80 -1.55 11.69
N LEU A 125 9.84 -1.85 10.39
CA LEU A 125 8.93 -1.24 9.41
C LEU A 125 7.46 -1.60 9.67
N ILE A 126 7.18 -2.87 9.98
CA ILE A 126 5.83 -3.32 10.35
C ILE A 126 5.35 -2.60 11.60
N SER A 127 6.21 -2.43 12.61
CA SER A 127 5.86 -1.70 13.83
C SER A 127 5.50 -0.25 13.54
N ILE A 128 6.24 0.44 12.66
CA ILE A 128 5.92 1.80 12.22
C ILE A 128 4.56 1.84 11.51
N ILE A 129 4.29 0.88 10.62
CA ILE A 129 3.01 0.77 9.90
C ILE A 129 1.85 0.54 10.88
N LEU A 130 2.02 -0.36 11.85
CA LEU A 130 1.00 -0.65 12.86
C LEU A 130 0.73 0.57 13.76
N ILE A 131 1.76 1.25 14.24
CA ILE A 131 1.63 2.43 15.10
C ILE A 131 0.93 3.57 14.37
N THR A 132 1.35 3.87 13.14
CA THR A 132 0.74 4.94 12.33
C THR A 132 -0.72 4.64 11.97
N SER A 133 -1.02 3.38 11.65
CA SER A 133 -2.38 2.92 11.36
C SER A 133 -3.28 2.96 12.61
N LEU A 134 -2.76 2.55 13.77
CA LEU A 134 -3.48 2.62 15.04
C LEU A 134 -3.76 4.07 15.44
N TYR A 135 -2.77 4.96 15.31
CA TYR A 135 -2.94 6.38 15.56
C TYR A 135 -4.04 6.98 14.68
N SER A 136 -4.03 6.66 13.39
CA SER A 136 -5.09 7.07 12.47
C SER A 136 -6.46 6.59 12.93
N TYR A 137 -6.59 5.29 13.24
CA TYR A 137 -7.84 4.70 13.71
C TYR A 137 -8.36 5.36 14.99
N LEU A 138 -7.49 5.60 15.98
CA LEU A 138 -7.87 6.26 17.23
C LEU A 138 -8.36 7.69 16.99
N LYS A 139 -7.72 8.42 16.07
CA LYS A 139 -8.16 9.78 15.72
C LYS A 139 -9.57 9.78 15.10
N ILE A 140 -9.84 8.82 14.22
CA ILE A 140 -11.13 8.63 13.53
C ILE A 140 -12.25 8.23 14.50
N VAL A 141 -11.96 7.40 15.50
CA VAL A 141 -12.98 6.88 16.43
C VAL A 141 -13.24 7.81 17.60
N ARG A 142 -12.23 8.59 18.02
CA ARG A 142 -12.33 9.44 19.23
C ARG A 142 -12.75 10.88 18.94
N PHE A 143 -12.63 11.34 17.69
CA PHE A 143 -12.89 12.73 17.30
C PHE A 143 -13.89 12.90 16.15
N ASP A 144 -14.55 11.81 15.72
CA ASP A 144 -15.80 11.85 14.94
C ASP A 144 -16.95 11.32 15.79
#